data_AF-A0A7V5VJT9-F1
#
_entry.id   AF-A0A7V5VJT9-F1
#
_cell.length_a   1.000
_cell.length_b   1.000
_cell.length_c   1.000
_cell.angle_alpha   90.00
_cell.angle_beta   90.00
_cell.angle_gamma   90.00
#
_symmetry.space_group_name_H-M   'P 1'
#
loop_
_entity.id
_entity.type
_entity.pdbx_description
1 polymer ?
#
loop_
_entity_poly.entity_id
_entity_poly.type
_entity_poly.pdbx_seq_one_letter_code
_entity_poly.pdbx_strand_id
1 'polypeptide(L)'
;MRQLGTAISMYTNDYDEYFPELASGGCWGRAAIANSLWTRQIFPYVKNKGVYLCPSARTPQGESPRMGTRFDASAPVPEDQEVNPRNVCPGLPDNQRWHIDRRLQPLGMNKFFAPYWQCREGVDPGCQARWDPCASVGVPACDSICAAQYISHARIREAAKMVVLTDGVIDCEGGGGYWINVAIPVNGRFGISGRHGGHNITFADGHSKWFPLRARENWVSPNEALSTTQHRGMVQERVATTAQNFTCVNFNPAGVHWNPMVFYPGDDPAVDQQCRSTM
;
A
#
# COMPACT_ATOMS: atom_id res chain seq x y z
N MET A 1 -12.50 -3.91 7.26
CA MET A 1 -12.08 -3.82 5.85
C MET A 1 -13.25 -3.64 4.89
N ARG A 2 -14.32 -4.45 4.94
CA ARG A 2 -15.49 -4.30 4.02
C ARG A 2 -16.05 -2.87 3.90
N GLN A 3 -16.25 -2.17 5.02
CA GLN A 3 -16.76 -0.79 4.98
C GLN A 3 -15.82 0.18 4.23
N LEU A 4 -14.51 -0.05 4.30
CA LEU A 4 -13.52 0.75 3.58
C LEU A 4 -13.56 0.42 2.08
N GLY A 5 -13.73 -0.86 1.72
CA GLY A 5 -13.96 -1.26 0.33
C GLY A 5 -15.19 -0.60 -0.27
N THR A 6 -16.32 -0.63 0.44
CA THR A 6 -17.55 0.08 0.03
C THR A 6 -17.33 1.59 -0.10
N ALA A 7 -16.61 2.20 0.83
CA ALA A 7 -16.30 3.63 0.77
C ALA A 7 -15.40 3.99 -0.43
N ILE A 8 -14.46 3.11 -0.79
CA ILE A 8 -13.67 3.26 -2.02
C ILE A 8 -14.57 3.17 -3.25
N SER A 9 -15.47 2.18 -3.33
CA SER A 9 -16.41 2.08 -4.45
C SER A 9 -17.29 3.33 -4.59
N MET A 10 -17.76 3.90 -3.48
CA MET A 10 -18.52 5.14 -3.48
C MET A 10 -17.67 6.33 -3.95
N TYR A 11 -16.45 6.49 -3.43
CA TYR A 11 -15.50 7.49 -3.93
C TYR A 11 -15.28 7.33 -5.43
N THR A 12 -14.97 6.13 -5.89
CA THR A 12 -14.69 5.84 -7.30
C THR A 12 -15.86 6.21 -8.20
N ASN A 13 -17.10 5.99 -7.77
CA ASN A 13 -18.29 6.40 -8.51
C ASN A 13 -18.47 7.94 -8.60
N ASP A 14 -18.08 8.67 -7.54
CA ASP A 14 -18.18 10.14 -7.50
C ASP A 14 -17.04 10.84 -8.28
N TYR A 15 -15.93 10.14 -8.53
CA TYR A 15 -14.70 10.67 -9.11
C TYR A 15 -14.36 10.02 -10.46
N ASP A 16 -15.34 9.89 -11.36
CA ASP A 16 -15.16 9.40 -12.74
C ASP A 16 -14.39 8.07 -12.84
N GLU A 17 -14.72 7.14 -11.94
CA GLU A 17 -14.08 5.82 -11.82
C GLU A 17 -12.62 5.82 -11.40
N TYR A 18 -12.06 6.95 -10.96
CA TYR A 18 -10.69 6.99 -10.44
C TYR A 18 -10.62 6.53 -8.98
N PHE A 19 -9.57 5.79 -8.65
CA PHE A 19 -9.27 5.43 -7.27
C PHE A 19 -8.62 6.61 -6.52
N PRO A 20 -8.76 6.66 -5.18
CA PRO A 20 -8.13 7.70 -4.37
C PRO A 20 -6.61 7.74 -4.55
N GLU A 21 -6.02 8.93 -4.53
CA GLU A 21 -4.57 9.06 -4.48
C GLU A 21 -4.03 8.62 -3.12
N LEU A 22 -2.81 8.08 -3.08
CA LEU A 22 -2.18 7.77 -1.80
C LEU A 22 -2.06 9.02 -0.93
N ALA A 23 -1.53 10.10 -1.50
CA ALA A 23 -1.52 11.42 -0.92
C ALA A 23 -2.25 12.37 -1.87
N SER A 24 -3.21 13.12 -1.33
CA SER A 24 -4.06 14.02 -2.10
C SER A 24 -3.23 15.12 -2.77
N GLY A 25 -3.48 15.38 -4.05
CA GLY A 25 -2.68 16.30 -4.86
C GLY A 25 -1.27 15.78 -5.20
N GLY A 26 -0.97 14.50 -4.97
CA GLY A 26 0.36 13.93 -5.16
C GLY A 26 0.84 13.99 -6.59
N CYS A 27 -0.04 13.70 -7.56
CA CYS A 27 0.33 13.80 -8.96
C CYS A 27 0.75 15.22 -9.38
N TRP A 28 0.17 16.23 -8.73
CA TRP A 28 0.28 17.66 -9.04
C TRP A 28 1.37 18.38 -8.25
N GLY A 29 2.18 17.66 -7.48
CA GLY A 29 3.15 18.28 -6.57
C GLY A 29 2.55 19.02 -5.39
N ARG A 30 1.28 18.73 -5.08
CA ARG A 30 0.51 19.38 -4.01
C ARG A 30 0.30 18.50 -2.79
N ALA A 31 0.88 17.30 -2.75
CA ALA A 31 0.80 16.41 -1.58
C ALA A 31 1.22 17.08 -0.27
N ALA A 32 2.29 17.86 -0.29
CA ALA A 32 2.75 18.60 0.90
C ALA A 32 1.74 19.68 1.33
N ILE A 33 1.09 20.35 0.37
CA ILE A 33 0.08 21.39 0.62
C ILE A 33 -1.20 20.77 1.18
N ALA A 34 -1.67 19.68 0.56
CA ALA A 34 -2.88 19.00 0.98
C ALA A 34 -2.71 18.23 2.30
N ASN A 35 -1.46 17.88 2.64
CA ASN A 35 -1.04 17.13 3.82
C ASN A 35 -2.02 16.02 4.24
N SER A 36 -2.48 15.22 3.27
CA SER A 36 -3.53 14.24 3.51
C SER A 36 -3.41 13.02 2.63
N LEU A 37 -3.90 11.90 3.17
CA LEU A 37 -3.81 10.59 2.54
C LEU A 37 -5.17 10.14 1.97
N TRP A 38 -5.16 9.02 1.24
CA TRP A 38 -6.35 8.34 0.68
C TRP A 38 -7.49 8.17 1.70
N THR A 39 -7.16 7.99 2.97
CA THR A 39 -8.15 7.76 4.03
C THR A 39 -9.06 8.97 4.24
N ARG A 40 -8.53 10.19 4.05
CA ARG A 40 -9.26 11.47 4.12
C ARG A 40 -10.19 11.61 2.93
N GLN A 41 -9.73 11.24 1.74
CA GLN A 41 -10.51 11.27 0.50
C GLN A 41 -11.76 10.40 0.62
N ILE A 42 -11.64 9.21 1.23
CA ILE A 42 -12.80 8.32 1.44
C ILE A 42 -13.55 8.58 2.76
N PHE A 43 -13.04 9.48 3.61
CA PHE A 43 -13.57 9.70 4.95
C PHE A 43 -15.07 10.01 4.95
N PRO A 44 -15.62 10.88 4.08
CA PRO A 44 -17.06 11.17 4.05
C PRO A 44 -17.94 9.93 3.83
N TYR A 45 -17.44 8.93 3.10
CA TYR A 45 -18.18 7.72 2.73
C TYR A 45 -18.14 6.61 3.80
N VAL A 46 -17.29 6.75 4.82
CA VAL A 46 -17.17 5.77 5.91
C VAL A 46 -18.11 6.09 7.06
N LYS A 47 -19.12 5.26 7.29
CA LYS A 47 -20.09 5.47 8.39
C LYS A 47 -19.47 5.32 9.78
N ASN A 48 -18.75 4.22 10.05
CA ASN A 48 -18.16 3.96 11.35
C ASN A 48 -16.67 4.33 11.34
N LYS A 49 -16.31 5.49 11.90
CA LYS A 49 -14.90 5.93 11.93
C LYS A 49 -13.99 5.04 12.79
N GLY A 50 -14.57 4.17 13.64
CA GLY A 50 -13.80 3.18 14.39
C GLY A 50 -13.04 2.19 13.50
N VAL A 51 -13.40 2.04 12.22
CA VAL A 51 -12.67 1.16 11.29
C VAL A 51 -11.28 1.66 10.90
N TYR A 52 -10.99 2.95 11.13
CA TYR A 52 -9.65 3.52 10.98
C TYR A 52 -8.76 3.19 12.19
N LEU A 53 -9.34 2.64 13.25
CA LEU A 53 -8.64 2.25 14.45
C LEU A 53 -8.48 0.74 14.47
N CYS A 54 -7.33 0.34 14.97
CA CYS A 54 -6.98 -1.04 15.08
C CYS A 54 -7.20 -1.50 16.54
N PRO A 55 -8.20 -2.36 16.86
CA PRO A 55 -8.63 -2.57 18.25
C PRO A 55 -7.56 -3.18 19.15
N SER A 56 -6.65 -3.98 18.59
CA SER A 56 -5.55 -4.60 19.33
C SER A 56 -4.21 -3.84 19.20
N ALA A 57 -4.23 -2.69 18.53
CA ALA A 57 -3.08 -1.80 18.42
C ALA A 57 -3.11 -0.80 19.58
N ARG A 58 -2.01 -0.70 20.32
CA ARG A 58 -1.83 0.33 21.34
C ARG A 58 -0.39 0.85 21.27
N THR A 59 -0.23 2.16 21.32
CA THR A 59 1.07 2.81 21.48
C THR A 59 1.57 2.57 22.90
N PRO A 60 2.86 2.79 23.20
CA PRO A 60 3.35 2.75 24.58
C PRO A 60 2.57 3.70 25.52
N GLN A 61 1.99 4.76 24.97
CA GLN A 61 1.15 5.74 25.66
C GLN A 61 -0.32 5.30 25.80
N GLY A 62 -0.69 4.11 25.32
CA GLY A 62 -2.03 3.54 25.44
C GLY A 62 -3.02 4.00 24.35
N GLU A 63 -2.55 4.69 23.32
CA GLU A 63 -3.39 5.26 22.26
C GLU A 63 -3.52 4.28 21.09
N SER A 64 -4.67 4.30 20.41
CA SER A 64 -4.82 3.52 19.17
C SER A 64 -4.28 4.34 17.99
N PRO A 65 -3.31 3.83 17.22
CA PRO A 65 -2.84 4.52 16.03
C PRO A 65 -4.01 4.66 15.06
N ARG A 66 -4.15 5.86 14.50
CA ARG A 66 -5.16 6.15 13.49
C ARG A 66 -4.59 5.86 12.12
N MET A 67 -5.37 5.19 11.28
CA MET A 67 -5.05 5.08 9.88
C MET A 67 -4.96 6.48 9.25
N GLY A 68 -3.81 6.74 8.65
CA GLY A 68 -3.28 8.08 8.38
C GLY A 68 -4.23 8.99 7.66
N THR A 69 -4.66 10.05 8.35
CA THR A 69 -5.32 11.21 7.77
C THR A 69 -4.33 12.24 7.23
N ARG A 70 -3.05 12.16 7.62
CA ARG A 70 -1.96 13.05 7.21
C ARG A 70 -0.72 12.29 6.78
N PHE A 71 0.07 12.91 5.92
CA PHE A 71 1.27 12.33 5.33
C PHE A 71 2.58 12.96 5.84
N ASP A 72 2.52 14.24 6.26
CA ASP A 72 3.63 14.98 6.88
C ASP A 72 3.19 15.54 8.25
N ALA A 73 3.71 14.95 9.31
CA ALA A 73 3.40 15.34 10.69
C ALA A 73 3.99 16.70 11.11
N SER A 74 4.89 17.28 10.31
CA SER A 74 5.55 18.55 10.62
C SER A 74 4.73 19.76 10.17
N ALA A 75 3.74 19.57 9.29
CA ALA A 75 2.85 20.64 8.84
C ALA A 75 1.62 20.79 9.77
N PRO A 76 1.40 21.97 10.40
CA PRO A 76 0.28 22.19 11.32
C PRO A 76 -1.07 22.28 10.58
N VAL A 77 -2.14 21.74 11.18
CA VAL A 77 -3.51 21.82 10.62
C VAL A 77 -4.59 21.88 11.72
N PRO A 78 -5.70 22.64 11.54
CA PRO A 78 -6.64 22.98 12.60
C PRO A 78 -7.66 21.89 13.02
N GLU A 79 -8.03 20.95 12.15
CA GLU A 79 -9.27 20.15 12.31
C GLU A 79 -9.20 18.89 13.21
N ASP A 80 -8.20 18.76 14.06
CA ASP A 80 -8.18 17.88 15.24
C ASP A 80 -6.72 17.83 15.72
N GLN A 81 -6.50 17.89 17.04
CA GLN A 81 -5.19 17.58 17.60
C GLN A 81 -4.89 16.11 17.31
N GLU A 82 -4.08 15.90 16.29
CA GLU A 82 -3.49 14.60 16.00
C GLU A 82 -2.78 14.10 17.25
N VAL A 83 -3.25 12.97 17.76
CA VAL A 83 -2.35 12.03 18.40
C VAL A 83 -1.57 11.35 17.28
N ASN A 84 -0.66 12.08 16.65
CA ASN A 84 0.50 11.41 16.10
C ASN A 84 1.25 10.94 17.34
N PRO A 85 1.44 9.62 17.56
CA PRO A 85 2.23 9.18 18.68
C PRO A 85 3.65 9.67 18.50
N ARG A 86 3.94 10.89 18.97
CA ARG A 86 5.29 11.37 19.18
C ARG A 86 5.95 10.34 20.07
N ASN A 87 6.98 9.70 19.53
CA ASN A 87 7.70 8.63 20.21
C ASN A 87 6.85 7.37 20.42
N VAL A 88 6.49 6.71 19.33
CA VAL A 88 6.10 5.29 19.36
C VAL A 88 7.20 4.41 19.98
N CYS A 89 8.47 4.84 19.95
CA CYS A 89 9.61 4.13 20.53
C CYS A 89 10.69 5.10 21.07
N PRO A 90 10.52 5.72 22.25
CA PRO A 90 11.60 6.52 22.84
C PRO A 90 12.74 5.61 23.31
N GLY A 91 13.98 5.88 22.88
CA GLY A 91 15.20 5.32 23.47
C GLY A 91 15.77 4.02 22.89
N LEU A 92 15.31 3.55 21.72
CA LEU A 92 15.88 2.36 21.06
C LEU A 92 17.00 2.73 20.06
N PRO A 93 18.19 2.11 20.11
CA PRO A 93 19.25 2.34 19.11
C PRO A 93 18.81 1.84 17.71
N ASP A 94 19.34 2.44 16.63
CA ASP A 94 18.90 2.23 15.24
C ASP A 94 18.87 0.75 14.81
N ASN A 95 19.82 -0.04 15.31
CA ASN A 95 19.93 -1.48 15.11
C ASN A 95 19.06 -2.33 16.06
N GLN A 96 18.19 -1.70 16.85
CA GLN A 96 17.17 -2.31 17.72
C GLN A 96 15.79 -1.66 17.51
N ARG A 97 15.68 -0.66 16.63
CA ARG A 97 14.41 -0.18 16.04
C ARG A 97 13.71 -1.26 15.19
N TRP A 98 14.28 -2.46 15.05
CA TRP A 98 13.60 -3.67 14.55
C TRP A 98 12.48 -4.15 15.50
N HIS A 99 12.45 -3.63 16.73
CA HIS A 99 11.46 -3.90 17.78
C HIS A 99 10.45 -2.77 17.96
N ILE A 100 10.05 -2.12 16.87
CA ILE A 100 8.79 -1.37 16.90
C ILE A 100 7.69 -2.37 17.24
N ASP A 101 6.76 -1.95 18.07
CA ASP A 101 5.52 -2.67 18.18
C ASP A 101 4.80 -2.67 16.83
N ARG A 102 5.04 -3.72 16.02
CA ARG A 102 4.31 -4.03 14.77
C ARG A 102 2.79 -4.07 14.98
N ARG A 103 2.31 -3.99 16.23
CA ARG A 103 0.90 -3.82 16.60
C ARG A 103 0.35 -2.46 16.19
N LEU A 104 1.12 -1.44 15.80
CA LEU A 104 0.57 -0.12 15.45
C LEU A 104 -0.06 0.02 14.05
N GLN A 105 -0.62 -1.06 13.55
CA GLN A 105 -1.02 -1.24 12.16
C GLN A 105 -1.92 -0.14 11.60
N PRO A 106 -1.44 0.62 10.61
CA PRO A 106 -2.32 1.21 9.61
C PRO A 106 -2.80 0.11 8.65
N LEU A 107 -3.97 0.32 8.06
CA LEU A 107 -4.25 -0.30 6.76
C LEU A 107 -3.55 0.58 5.73
N GLY A 108 -2.89 -0.05 4.78
CA GLY A 108 -2.23 0.66 3.69
C GLY A 108 -2.96 0.43 2.38
N MET A 109 -2.88 1.42 1.52
CA MET A 109 -3.29 1.29 0.14
C MET A 109 -2.23 0.53 -0.65
N ASN A 110 -2.66 -0.28 -1.58
CA ASN A 110 -1.77 -0.88 -2.54
C ASN A 110 -0.99 0.23 -3.27
N LYS A 111 0.35 0.14 -3.25
CA LYS A 111 1.21 1.20 -3.80
C LYS A 111 1.02 1.47 -5.29
N PHE A 112 0.49 0.50 -6.05
CA PHE A 112 0.25 0.67 -7.48
C PHE A 112 -0.99 1.53 -7.78
N PHE A 113 -1.78 1.85 -6.76
CA PHE A 113 -2.84 2.86 -6.81
C PHE A 113 -2.34 4.24 -6.36
N ALA A 114 -1.08 4.34 -5.93
CA ALA A 114 -0.47 5.60 -5.53
C ALA A 114 0.13 6.33 -6.74
N PRO A 115 -0.01 7.65 -6.86
CA PRO A 115 0.66 8.43 -7.90
C PRO A 115 2.20 8.35 -7.83
N TYR A 116 2.72 7.85 -6.70
CA TYR A 116 4.13 7.63 -6.42
C TYR A 116 4.79 6.53 -7.25
N TRP A 117 4.04 5.62 -7.88
CA TRP A 117 4.56 4.50 -8.64
C TRP A 117 3.94 4.47 -10.03
N GLN A 118 4.71 4.89 -11.02
CA GLN A 118 4.27 4.98 -12.41
C GLN A 118 4.78 3.80 -13.20
N CYS A 119 3.85 3.02 -13.73
CA CYS A 119 4.15 1.97 -14.67
C CYS A 119 3.81 2.50 -16.06
N ARG A 120 4.74 2.40 -17.01
CA ARG A 120 4.41 2.61 -18.42
C ARG A 120 4.02 1.27 -19.02
N GLU A 121 2.76 1.17 -19.42
CA GLU A 121 2.19 0.01 -20.09
C GLU A 121 3.05 -0.39 -21.30
N GLY A 122 3.48 -1.65 -21.34
CA GLY A 122 4.26 -2.21 -22.45
C GLY A 122 5.73 -1.75 -22.56
N VAL A 123 6.22 -0.89 -21.65
CA VAL A 123 7.60 -0.36 -21.72
C VAL A 123 8.50 -0.95 -20.64
N ASP A 124 8.00 -1.04 -19.40
CA ASP A 124 8.83 -1.50 -18.28
C ASP A 124 8.23 -2.77 -17.65
N PRO A 125 8.99 -3.88 -17.51
CA PRO A 125 8.62 -5.00 -16.64
C PRO A 125 8.52 -4.62 -15.14
N GLY A 126 8.72 -3.34 -14.81
CA GLY A 126 8.61 -2.79 -13.47
C GLY A 126 8.12 -1.34 -13.48
N CYS A 127 7.42 -0.95 -12.43
CA CYS A 127 7.00 0.44 -12.25
C CYS A 127 8.15 1.27 -11.68
N GLN A 128 8.31 2.49 -12.17
CA GLN A 128 9.26 3.45 -11.60
C GLN A 128 8.55 4.30 -10.55
N ALA A 129 9.18 4.47 -9.37
CA ALA A 129 8.68 5.44 -8.42
C ALA A 129 8.87 6.86 -8.95
N ARG A 130 7.80 7.67 -9.01
CA ARG A 130 7.88 9.11 -9.27
C ARG A 130 7.12 9.86 -8.20
N TRP A 131 7.84 10.63 -7.39
CA TRP A 131 7.24 11.34 -6.27
C TRP A 131 6.20 12.39 -6.68
N ASP A 132 6.54 13.12 -7.74
CA ASP A 132 5.75 14.21 -8.28
C ASP A 132 5.94 14.18 -9.80
N PRO A 133 5.07 13.45 -10.50
CA PRO A 133 5.13 13.32 -11.96
C PRO A 133 5.20 14.68 -12.65
N CYS A 134 4.43 15.64 -12.17
CA CYS A 134 4.32 16.99 -12.70
C CYS A 134 5.58 17.82 -12.51
N ALA A 135 6.14 17.89 -11.30
CA ALA A 135 7.40 18.60 -11.09
C ALA A 135 8.58 17.89 -11.75
N SER A 136 8.56 16.55 -11.83
CA SER A 136 9.65 15.76 -12.41
C SER A 136 9.78 15.93 -13.92
N VAL A 137 8.71 16.31 -14.61
CA VAL A 137 8.71 16.52 -16.07
C VAL A 137 8.79 18.00 -16.48
N GLY A 138 8.64 18.94 -15.54
CA GLY A 138 8.77 20.37 -15.81
C GLY A 138 7.72 20.92 -16.78
N VAL A 139 6.56 20.25 -16.92
CA VAL A 139 5.55 20.58 -17.93
C VAL A 139 4.46 21.49 -17.33
N PRO A 140 4.10 22.62 -17.99
CA PRO A 140 3.00 23.50 -17.54
C PRO A 140 1.59 22.91 -17.66
N ALA A 141 1.41 21.85 -18.46
CA ALA A 141 0.14 21.18 -18.74
C ALA A 141 0.07 19.80 -18.06
N CYS A 142 -0.24 19.80 -16.76
CA CYS A 142 -0.26 18.62 -15.91
C CYS A 142 -1.51 17.73 -16.06
N ASP A 143 -2.59 18.22 -16.68
CA ASP A 143 -3.86 17.47 -16.78
C ASP A 143 -3.68 16.12 -17.49
N SER A 144 -3.06 16.12 -18.68
CA SER A 144 -2.88 14.90 -19.47
C SER A 144 -1.89 13.92 -18.83
N ILE A 145 -0.90 14.44 -18.12
CA ILE A 145 0.09 13.62 -17.41
C ILE A 145 -0.60 12.92 -16.24
N CYS A 146 -1.33 13.67 -15.41
CA CYS A 146 -1.97 13.12 -14.23
C CYS A 146 -3.16 12.22 -14.53
N ALA A 147 -3.99 12.57 -15.51
CA ALA A 147 -5.10 11.71 -15.94
C ALA A 147 -4.62 10.31 -16.35
N ALA A 148 -3.43 10.20 -16.96
CA ALA A 148 -2.84 8.93 -17.33
C ALA A 148 -2.26 8.12 -16.15
N GLN A 149 -2.00 8.75 -15.00
CA GLN A 149 -1.44 8.08 -13.81
C GLN A 149 -2.50 7.55 -12.86
N TYR A 150 -3.70 8.14 -12.89
CA TYR A 150 -4.78 7.62 -12.06
C TYR A 150 -5.21 6.23 -12.54
N ILE A 151 -5.34 5.32 -11.59
CA ILE A 151 -5.94 4.03 -11.86
C ILE A 151 -7.45 4.27 -11.93
N SER A 152 -8.02 4.08 -13.13
CA SER A 152 -9.46 4.01 -13.29
C SER A 152 -9.95 2.58 -13.10
N HIS A 153 -11.21 2.43 -12.67
CA HIS A 153 -11.86 1.14 -12.54
C HIS A 153 -11.86 0.36 -13.86
N ALA A 154 -12.03 1.06 -14.99
CA ALA A 154 -11.95 0.48 -16.33
C ALA A 154 -10.62 -0.25 -16.66
N ARG A 155 -9.51 0.06 -15.96
CA ARG A 155 -8.23 -0.67 -16.14
C ARG A 155 -8.23 -2.04 -15.46
N ILE A 156 -9.16 -2.32 -14.56
CA ILE A 156 -9.15 -3.53 -13.73
C ILE A 156 -9.98 -4.61 -14.40
N ARG A 157 -9.32 -5.62 -14.99
CA ARG A 157 -10.01 -6.74 -15.66
C ARG A 157 -10.72 -7.69 -14.69
N GLU A 158 -10.16 -7.89 -13.50
CA GLU A 158 -10.67 -8.84 -12.50
C GLU A 158 -10.79 -8.16 -11.13
N ALA A 159 -11.86 -7.37 -10.95
CA ALA A 159 -12.06 -6.54 -9.75
C ALA A 159 -12.08 -7.33 -8.43
N ALA A 160 -12.60 -8.56 -8.45
CA ALA A 160 -12.62 -9.48 -7.30
C ALA A 160 -11.24 -10.08 -6.95
N LYS A 161 -10.22 -9.85 -7.77
CA LYS A 161 -8.84 -10.28 -7.53
C LYS A 161 -7.88 -9.12 -7.31
N MET A 162 -8.21 -7.92 -7.78
CA MET A 162 -7.34 -6.74 -7.67
C MET A 162 -7.33 -6.19 -6.25
N VAL A 163 -6.19 -6.28 -5.58
CA VAL A 163 -5.95 -5.80 -4.21
C VAL A 163 -5.91 -4.28 -4.19
N VAL A 164 -6.70 -3.66 -3.31
CA VAL A 164 -6.70 -2.20 -3.12
C VAL A 164 -6.18 -1.81 -1.75
N LEU A 165 -6.61 -2.50 -0.70
CA LEU A 165 -6.14 -2.25 0.66
C LEU A 165 -5.66 -3.54 1.32
N THR A 166 -4.67 -3.43 2.19
CA THR A 166 -4.32 -4.53 3.11
C THR A 166 -3.76 -4.01 4.42
N ASP A 167 -3.60 -4.90 5.39
CA ASP A 167 -2.91 -4.64 6.64
C ASP A 167 -1.44 -4.25 6.39
N GLY A 168 -1.00 -3.13 6.97
CA GLY A 168 0.33 -2.56 6.74
C GLY A 168 1.22 -2.47 7.96
N VAL A 169 2.51 -2.20 7.70
CA VAL A 169 3.55 -1.99 8.71
C VAL A 169 4.00 -0.53 8.70
N ILE A 170 3.91 0.13 9.85
CA ILE A 170 4.43 1.49 10.11
C ILE A 170 5.84 1.44 10.73
N ASP A 171 6.60 2.54 10.63
CA ASP A 171 7.86 2.72 11.34
C ASP A 171 7.76 3.66 12.55
N CYS A 172 8.82 3.74 13.36
CA CYS A 172 8.88 4.55 14.59
C CYS A 172 8.80 6.05 14.34
N GLU A 173 9.15 6.47 13.12
CA GLU A 173 9.25 7.88 12.72
C GLU A 173 7.97 8.33 12.01
N GLY A 174 6.92 7.48 11.98
CA GLY A 174 5.63 7.79 11.37
C GLY A 174 5.64 7.77 9.85
N GLY A 175 6.72 7.32 9.23
CA GLY A 175 7.00 7.41 7.79
C GLY A 175 6.53 6.22 6.95
N GLY A 176 5.70 5.30 7.47
CA GLY A 176 5.35 4.07 6.77
C GLY A 176 3.95 3.51 7.04
N GLY A 177 3.47 2.65 6.14
CA GLY A 177 2.23 1.88 6.31
C GLY A 177 0.96 2.49 5.70
N TYR A 178 1.03 3.71 5.15
CA TYR A 178 -0.07 4.27 4.33
C TYR A 178 -0.16 3.64 2.96
N TRP A 179 0.95 3.09 2.48
CA TRP A 179 1.04 2.27 1.28
C TRP A 179 1.74 0.95 1.56
N ILE A 180 1.47 -0.03 0.70
CA ILE A 180 1.96 -1.40 0.84
C ILE A 180 2.75 -1.82 -0.38
N ASN A 181 3.97 -2.28 -0.13
CA ASN A 181 4.82 -2.93 -1.11
C ASN A 181 4.80 -4.45 -0.91
N VAL A 182 4.10 -5.14 -1.81
CA VAL A 182 4.00 -6.59 -1.83
C VAL A 182 5.34 -7.30 -2.11
N ALA A 183 6.35 -6.62 -2.66
CA ALA A 183 7.68 -7.20 -2.84
C ALA A 183 8.55 -7.19 -1.57
N ILE A 184 8.10 -6.55 -0.50
CA ILE A 184 8.79 -6.57 0.78
C ILE A 184 8.28 -7.76 1.59
N PRO A 185 9.14 -8.48 2.35
CA PRO A 185 8.68 -9.53 3.26
C PRO A 185 7.51 -9.07 4.13
N VAL A 186 6.59 -9.98 4.45
CA VAL A 186 5.58 -9.72 5.47
C VAL A 186 6.29 -9.33 6.76
N ASN A 187 5.77 -8.30 7.42
CA ASN A 187 6.33 -7.62 8.58
C ASN A 187 7.62 -6.81 8.33
N GLY A 188 8.07 -6.70 7.08
CA GLY A 188 9.10 -5.76 6.69
C GLY A 188 8.54 -4.33 6.60
N ARG A 189 9.43 -3.33 6.64
CA ARG A 189 9.07 -1.90 6.53
C ARG A 189 8.35 -1.63 5.21
N PHE A 190 7.19 -0.96 5.23
CA PHE A 190 6.28 -0.79 4.06
C PHE A 190 5.68 -2.09 3.50
N GLY A 191 5.89 -3.23 4.14
CA GLY A 191 5.31 -4.51 3.74
C GLY A 191 3.91 -4.73 4.29
N ILE A 192 3.40 -5.93 4.04
CA ILE A 192 2.13 -6.41 4.60
C ILE A 192 2.34 -6.76 6.08
N SER A 193 1.41 -6.41 6.97
CA SER A 193 1.45 -6.90 8.35
C SER A 193 0.84 -8.29 8.47
N GLY A 194 1.56 -9.19 9.14
CA GLY A 194 1.12 -10.54 9.49
C GLY A 194 0.73 -10.72 10.95
N ARG A 195 0.52 -9.64 11.73
CA ARG A 195 0.34 -9.73 13.20
C ARG A 195 -0.78 -10.69 13.62
N HIS A 196 -1.79 -10.87 12.77
CA HIS A 196 -2.97 -11.69 13.04
C HIS A 196 -2.84 -13.12 12.52
N GLY A 197 -1.61 -13.62 12.33
CA GLY A 197 -1.36 -14.89 11.65
C GLY A 197 -1.71 -14.85 10.15
N GLY A 198 -2.02 -13.67 9.63
CA GLY A 198 -2.49 -13.40 8.29
C GLY A 198 -2.83 -11.93 8.13
N HIS A 199 -3.49 -11.59 7.03
CA HIS A 199 -3.91 -10.23 6.74
C HIS A 199 -5.24 -10.20 5.99
N ASN A 200 -5.96 -9.10 6.18
CA ASN A 200 -7.18 -8.82 5.43
C ASN A 200 -6.84 -8.05 4.17
N ILE A 201 -7.28 -8.56 3.03
CA ILE A 201 -7.24 -7.87 1.75
C ILE A 201 -8.62 -7.31 1.45
N THR A 202 -8.67 -6.08 0.93
CA THR A 202 -9.84 -5.51 0.26
C THR A 202 -9.57 -5.46 -1.23
N PHE A 203 -10.53 -5.92 -2.02
CA PHE A 203 -10.46 -5.95 -3.48
C PHE A 203 -11.15 -4.73 -4.11
N ALA A 204 -10.92 -4.52 -5.41
CA ALA A 204 -11.45 -3.37 -6.16
C ALA A 204 -12.97 -3.37 -6.29
N ASP A 205 -13.62 -4.53 -6.14
CA ASP A 205 -15.08 -4.66 -6.06
C ASP A 205 -15.64 -4.39 -4.64
N GLY A 206 -14.77 -4.04 -3.67
CA GLY A 206 -15.14 -3.75 -2.29
C GLY A 206 -15.25 -4.98 -1.38
N HIS A 207 -15.12 -6.20 -1.89
CA HIS A 207 -15.06 -7.39 -1.05
C HIS A 207 -13.79 -7.41 -0.22
N SER A 208 -13.82 -8.11 0.92
CA SER A 208 -12.63 -8.35 1.72
C SER A 208 -12.51 -9.81 2.09
N LYS A 209 -11.28 -10.32 2.11
CA LYS A 209 -10.96 -11.70 2.47
C LYS A 209 -9.70 -11.75 3.32
N TRP A 210 -9.68 -12.68 4.27
CA TRP A 210 -8.50 -12.96 5.08
C TRP A 210 -7.61 -14.00 4.39
N PHE A 211 -6.30 -13.76 4.40
CA PHE A 211 -5.29 -14.68 3.88
C PHE A 211 -4.27 -15.05 4.97
N PRO A 212 -3.94 -16.34 5.12
CA PRO A 212 -2.95 -16.79 6.10
C PRO A 212 -1.52 -16.43 5.69
N LEU A 213 -0.63 -16.45 6.67
CA LEU A 213 0.81 -16.53 6.41
C LEU A 213 1.21 -17.98 6.13
N ARG A 214 2.20 -18.19 5.25
CA ARG A 214 2.67 -19.54 4.91
C ARG A 214 3.84 -20.02 5.75
N ALA A 215 4.88 -19.20 5.86
CA ALA A 215 6.09 -19.57 6.56
C ALA A 215 6.84 -18.32 7.01
N ARG A 216 7.45 -18.42 8.20
CA ARG A 216 8.50 -17.50 8.60
C ARG A 216 9.76 -17.86 7.85
N GLU A 217 10.43 -16.85 7.34
CA GLU A 217 11.64 -16.98 6.56
C GLU A 217 12.69 -16.14 7.27
N ASN A 218 13.88 -16.70 7.50
CA ASN A 218 14.97 -16.00 8.18
C ASN A 218 15.69 -15.09 7.17
N TRP A 219 15.01 -14.02 6.76
CA TRP A 219 15.59 -12.94 5.95
C TRP A 219 16.50 -12.07 6.82
N VAL A 220 16.07 -10.83 7.10
CA VAL A 220 16.78 -9.89 7.96
C VAL A 220 16.35 -10.08 9.41
N SER A 221 15.09 -10.50 9.62
CA SER A 221 14.51 -10.73 10.93
C SER A 221 13.85 -12.11 11.02
N PRO A 222 13.95 -12.83 12.17
CA PRO A 222 13.26 -14.12 12.39
C PRO A 222 11.73 -14.04 12.41
N ASN A 223 11.24 -12.81 12.24
CA ASN A 223 9.89 -12.35 12.44
C ASN A 223 9.29 -11.93 11.07
N GLU A 224 10.10 -11.92 10.01
CA GLU A 224 9.64 -11.76 8.63
C GLU A 224 9.07 -13.07 8.08
N ALA A 225 8.15 -12.94 7.13
CA ALA A 225 7.41 -14.07 6.59
C ALA A 225 7.04 -13.84 5.12
N LEU A 226 6.46 -14.87 4.52
CA LEU A 226 5.76 -14.80 3.23
C LEU A 226 4.27 -15.08 3.41
N SER A 227 3.45 -14.41 2.60
CA SER A 227 2.04 -14.74 2.45
C SER A 227 1.73 -15.39 1.10
N THR A 228 0.61 -16.11 1.03
CA THR A 228 0.05 -16.65 -0.22
C THR A 228 -0.23 -15.58 -1.27
N THR A 229 -0.35 -14.32 -0.86
CA THR A 229 -0.63 -13.18 -1.75
C THR A 229 0.63 -12.56 -2.33
N GLN A 230 1.82 -13.10 -2.01
CA GLN A 230 3.10 -12.64 -2.54
C GLN A 230 3.72 -13.69 -3.46
N HIS A 231 4.44 -13.22 -4.48
CA HIS A 231 5.33 -14.07 -5.27
C HIS A 231 6.67 -14.25 -4.54
N ARG A 232 7.05 -15.50 -4.23
CA ARG A 232 8.25 -15.78 -3.42
C ARG A 232 9.53 -15.30 -4.09
N GLY A 233 9.73 -15.61 -5.37
CA GLY A 233 10.92 -15.18 -6.13
C GLY A 233 11.10 -13.65 -6.17
N MET A 234 10.01 -12.90 -6.22
CA MET A 234 10.05 -11.43 -6.24
C MET A 234 10.52 -10.88 -4.88
N VAL A 235 10.00 -11.43 -3.78
CA VAL A 235 10.42 -11.04 -2.44
C VAL A 235 11.88 -11.43 -2.20
N GLN A 236 12.28 -12.61 -2.68
CA GLN A 236 13.67 -13.11 -2.67
C GLN A 236 14.64 -12.15 -3.34
N GLU A 237 14.35 -11.77 -4.59
CA GLU A 237 15.17 -10.84 -5.35
C GLU A 237 15.26 -9.49 -4.64
N ARG A 238 14.12 -8.97 -4.16
CA ARG A 238 14.08 -7.69 -3.43
C ARG A 238 15.00 -7.71 -2.21
N VAL A 239 14.98 -8.78 -1.42
CA VAL A 239 15.84 -8.87 -0.23
C VAL A 239 17.32 -9.03 -0.62
N ALA A 240 17.61 -9.79 -1.67
CA ALA A 240 18.98 -10.03 -2.10
C ALA A 240 19.65 -8.82 -2.77
N THR A 241 18.91 -8.04 -3.56
CA THR A 241 19.49 -7.02 -4.45
C THR A 241 18.93 -5.62 -4.25
N THR A 242 17.86 -5.46 -3.48
CA THR A 242 17.08 -4.21 -3.38
C THR A 242 16.42 -3.76 -4.70
N ALA A 243 16.41 -4.59 -5.74
CA ALA A 243 15.75 -4.29 -7.01
C ALA A 243 14.22 -4.12 -6.85
N GLN A 244 13.61 -3.35 -7.76
CA GLN A 244 12.16 -3.08 -7.80
C GLN A 244 11.52 -3.79 -9.00
N ASN A 245 11.71 -5.11 -9.12
CA ASN A 245 11.15 -5.91 -10.21
C ASN A 245 9.73 -6.37 -9.84
N PHE A 246 8.73 -6.00 -10.63
CA PHE A 246 7.32 -6.35 -10.37
C PHE A 246 6.71 -7.26 -11.44
N THR A 247 7.53 -7.78 -12.36
CA THR A 247 7.09 -8.65 -13.46
C THR A 247 6.16 -9.77 -12.98
N CYS A 248 6.54 -10.43 -11.87
CA CYS A 248 5.81 -11.59 -11.34
C CYS A 248 4.85 -11.26 -10.20
N VAL A 249 4.52 -9.99 -9.93
CA VAL A 249 3.78 -9.61 -8.73
C VAL A 249 2.33 -10.17 -8.70
N ASN A 250 1.70 -10.31 -9.85
CA ASN A 250 0.36 -10.90 -10.00
C ASN A 250 0.37 -12.44 -9.99
N PHE A 251 1.55 -13.05 -10.03
CA PHE A 251 1.74 -14.49 -10.00
C PHE A 251 1.95 -14.92 -8.56
N ASN A 252 0.88 -15.25 -7.85
CA ASN A 252 0.99 -15.69 -6.46
C ASN A 252 0.04 -16.84 -6.15
N PRO A 253 0.34 -17.64 -5.12
CA PRO A 253 -0.47 -18.80 -4.77
C PRO A 253 -1.93 -18.52 -4.41
N ALA A 254 -2.26 -17.30 -4.01
CA ALA A 254 -3.63 -16.88 -3.71
C ALA A 254 -4.43 -16.48 -4.96
N GLY A 255 -3.78 -16.31 -6.11
CA GLY A 255 -4.41 -15.87 -7.36
C GLY A 255 -4.99 -14.46 -7.28
N VAL A 256 -4.38 -13.57 -6.49
CA VAL A 256 -4.77 -12.15 -6.40
C VAL A 256 -3.88 -11.29 -7.28
N HIS A 257 -4.39 -10.14 -7.73
CA HIS A 257 -3.64 -9.19 -8.55
C HIS A 257 -3.27 -7.97 -7.72
N TRP A 258 -2.02 -7.53 -7.82
CA TRP A 258 -1.54 -6.33 -7.14
C TRP A 258 -1.35 -5.17 -8.09
N ASN A 259 -0.95 -5.42 -9.32
CA ASN A 259 -0.58 -4.35 -10.22
C ASN A 259 -1.43 -4.42 -11.49
N PRO A 260 -2.30 -3.42 -11.73
CA PRO A 260 -3.11 -3.37 -12.94
C PRO A 260 -2.29 -3.12 -14.22
N MET A 261 -1.01 -2.79 -14.12
CA MET A 261 -0.17 -2.34 -15.22
C MET A 261 0.89 -3.37 -15.68
N VAL A 262 0.87 -4.58 -15.14
CA VAL A 262 1.73 -5.70 -15.57
C VAL A 262 0.85 -6.90 -15.91
N PHE A 263 1.39 -7.83 -16.69
CA PHE A 263 0.66 -9.02 -17.15
C PHE A 263 -0.03 -9.77 -16.01
N TYR A 264 -1.25 -10.23 -16.27
CA TYR A 264 -1.94 -11.15 -15.39
C TYR A 264 -1.57 -12.58 -15.80
N PRO A 265 -1.67 -13.55 -14.87
CA PRO A 265 -1.48 -14.95 -15.21
C PRO A 265 -2.33 -15.40 -16.41
N GLY A 266 -1.67 -15.92 -17.44
CA GLY A 266 -2.28 -16.37 -18.69
C GLY A 266 -2.29 -15.36 -19.84
N ASP A 267 -1.85 -14.11 -19.61
CA ASP A 267 -1.79 -13.09 -20.67
C ASP A 267 -0.61 -13.29 -21.63
N ASP A 268 0.54 -13.74 -21.10
CA ASP A 268 1.78 -13.92 -21.86
C ASP A 268 2.45 -15.25 -21.45
N PRO A 269 2.55 -16.25 -22.36
CA PRO A 269 3.15 -17.54 -22.06
C PRO A 269 4.63 -17.47 -21.61
N ALA A 270 5.41 -16.50 -22.10
CA ALA A 270 6.81 -16.36 -21.73
C ALA A 270 6.95 -15.81 -20.30
N VAL A 271 6.14 -14.81 -19.93
CA VAL A 271 6.09 -14.29 -18.55
C VAL A 271 5.55 -15.35 -17.59
N ASP A 272 4.50 -16.08 -17.99
CA ASP A 272 3.97 -17.22 -17.25
C ASP A 272 5.05 -18.25 -16.94
N GLN A 273 5.85 -18.64 -17.93
CA GLN A 273 6.94 -19.60 -17.77
C GLN A 273 8.02 -19.07 -16.82
N GLN A 274 8.38 -17.80 -16.95
CA GLN A 274 9.34 -17.13 -16.07
C GLN A 274 8.88 -17.16 -14.61
N CYS A 275 7.64 -16.75 -14.34
CA CYS A 275 7.14 -16.56 -12.98
C CYS A 275 6.77 -17.87 -12.27
N ARG A 276 6.34 -18.92 -12.98
CA ARG A 276 5.95 -20.20 -12.35
C ARG A 276 7.10 -20.90 -11.62
N SER A 277 8.34 -20.73 -12.06
CA SER A 277 9.50 -21.44 -11.52
C SER A 277 9.86 -21.08 -10.07
N THR A 278 9.36 -19.95 -9.57
CA THR A 278 9.75 -19.35 -8.27
C THR A 278 8.54 -18.93 -7.41
N MET A 279 7.34 -19.39 -7.77
CA MET A 279 6.09 -19.16 -7.03
C MET A 279 6.00 -20.01 -5.76
#